data_AF-A0A2J6HY82-F1
#
_entry.id   AF-A0A2J6HY82-F1
#
_cell.length_a   1.000
_cell.length_b   1.000
_cell.length_c   1.000
_cell.angle_alpha   90.00
_cell.angle_beta   90.00
_cell.angle_gamma   90.00
#
_symmetry.space_group_name_H-M   'P 1'
#
loop_
_entity.id
_entity.type
_entity.pdbx_description
1 polymer ?
#
loop_
_entity_poly.entity_id
_entity_poly.type
_entity_poly.pdbx_seq_one_letter_code
_entity_poly.pdbx_strand_id
1 'polypeptide(L)'
;MINNRKASINIHREEFQKLGYQLIDRIADFIDTIDERPVTLNESQTKLQGLLGNISLPEKGASAEVILSKASDLMLNHSLLNGHPKFMGYITSSPAPLGALADLLAASVNPNVGAHILSPMATEIEKQTIKWLAEFIGVSSNYGGILVSGGNMANFTAFLAARTAKAPKNIKENGISNATDKLTVYCSKTTHTWIEKAVILFGLGTKSIRWIKTNKSNQIDGIILEETIQSDIQNGYKPIMVIGTAGDVSTGAVDNLKEISIISKKFDLWFHIDGAYGIPAAVIPSLKKLFEG
;
A
#
# COMPACT_ATOMS: atom_id res chain seq x y z
N MET A 1 33.67 24.66 -23.58
CA MET A 1 32.59 24.57 -24.59
C MET A 1 31.43 23.81 -23.98
N ILE A 2 30.43 24.53 -23.45
CA ILE A 2 29.18 23.91 -22.98
C ILE A 2 28.32 23.70 -24.23
N ASN A 3 28.54 22.58 -24.92
CA ASN A 3 27.63 22.16 -25.98
C ASN A 3 26.29 21.84 -25.31
N ASN A 4 25.28 22.67 -25.56
CA ASN A 4 23.89 22.44 -25.20
C ASN A 4 23.46 21.06 -25.72
N ARG A 5 23.49 20.05 -24.85
CA ARG A 5 23.02 18.70 -25.17
C ARG A 5 21.50 18.79 -25.36
N LYS A 6 21.05 18.98 -26.60
CA LYS A 6 19.64 18.85 -26.98
C LYS A 6 19.34 17.37 -27.16
N ALA A 7 18.77 16.74 -26.14
CA ALA A 7 18.13 15.43 -26.32
C ALA A 7 16.80 15.64 -27.04
N SER A 8 16.36 14.66 -27.84
CA SER A 8 15.07 14.70 -28.56
C SER A 8 13.85 14.78 -27.64
N ILE A 9 14.02 14.46 -26.36
CA ILE A 9 12.99 14.56 -25.30
C ILE A 9 13.00 15.90 -24.56
N ASN A 10 14.01 16.76 -24.76
CA ASN A 10 14.09 18.00 -24.00
C ASN A 10 12.98 18.97 -24.42
N ILE A 11 12.18 19.39 -23.45
CA ILE A 11 11.22 20.50 -23.57
C ILE A 11 11.92 21.77 -23.05
N HIS A 12 11.84 22.86 -23.82
CA HIS A 12 12.40 24.14 -23.39
C HIS A 12 11.57 24.77 -22.27
N ARG A 13 12.18 25.63 -21.46
CA ARG A 13 11.53 26.24 -20.28
C ARG A 13 10.18 26.87 -20.62
N GLU A 14 10.12 27.66 -21.68
CA GLU A 14 8.93 28.41 -22.09
C GLU A 14 7.79 27.46 -22.49
N GLU A 15 8.12 26.40 -23.22
CA GLU A 15 7.16 25.35 -23.60
C GLU A 15 6.68 24.57 -22.38
N PHE A 16 7.59 24.19 -21.47
CA PHE A 16 7.24 23.50 -20.22
C PHE A 16 6.30 24.34 -19.35
N GLN A 17 6.59 25.65 -19.20
CA GLN A 17 5.74 26.55 -18.43
C GLN A 17 4.36 26.70 -19.07
N LYS A 18 4.29 26.91 -20.40
CA LYS A 18 3.02 27.01 -21.13
C LYS A 18 2.17 25.75 -20.91
N LEU A 19 2.75 24.57 -21.15
CA LEU A 19 2.05 23.29 -21.02
C LEU A 19 1.65 22.99 -19.57
N GLY A 20 2.55 23.28 -18.63
CA GLY A 20 2.30 23.12 -17.21
C GLY A 20 1.13 23.96 -16.72
N TYR A 21 1.10 25.26 -17.06
CA TYR A 21 -0.01 26.15 -16.67
C TYR A 21 -1.34 25.69 -17.27
N GLN A 22 -1.37 25.35 -18.56
CA GLN A 22 -2.58 24.83 -19.20
C GLN A 22 -3.10 23.55 -18.53
N LEU A 23 -2.21 22.64 -18.13
CA LEU A 23 -2.61 21.43 -17.42
C LEU A 23 -3.14 21.74 -16.01
N ILE A 24 -2.48 22.64 -15.29
CA ILE A 24 -2.89 23.04 -13.94
C ILE A 24 -4.27 23.68 -13.97
N ASP A 25 -4.56 24.58 -14.92
CA ASP A 25 -5.87 25.19 -15.08
C ASP A 25 -6.96 24.12 -15.28
N ARG A 26 -6.71 23.15 -16.18
CA ARG A 26 -7.65 22.04 -16.44
C ARG A 26 -7.86 21.13 -15.24
N ILE A 27 -6.81 20.84 -14.47
CA ILE A 27 -6.92 20.03 -13.26
C ILE A 27 -7.69 20.78 -12.17
N ALA A 28 -7.45 22.09 -12.03
CA ALA A 28 -8.17 22.92 -11.07
C ALA A 28 -9.67 22.94 -11.40
N ASP A 29 -10.03 23.20 -12.66
CA ASP A 29 -11.42 23.15 -13.14
C ASP A 29 -12.06 21.78 -12.90
N PHE A 30 -11.31 20.69 -13.15
CA PHE A 30 -11.80 19.34 -12.90
C PHE A 30 -12.06 19.08 -11.42
N ILE A 31 -11.16 19.51 -10.52
CA ILE A 31 -11.33 19.34 -9.07
C ILE A 31 -12.56 20.11 -8.58
N ASP A 32 -12.76 21.34 -9.08
CA ASP A 32 -13.89 22.20 -8.68
C ASP A 32 -15.24 21.68 -9.19
N THR A 33 -15.25 20.96 -10.31
CA THR A 33 -16.47 20.45 -10.97
C THR A 33 -16.67 18.95 -10.84
N ILE A 34 -15.87 18.26 -10.01
CA ILE A 34 -15.89 16.78 -9.97
C ILE A 34 -17.23 16.22 -9.50
N ASP A 35 -17.95 16.92 -8.63
CA ASP A 35 -19.23 16.53 -8.05
C ASP A 35 -20.44 16.73 -8.98
N GLU A 36 -20.27 17.54 -10.03
CA GLU A 36 -21.24 17.74 -11.11
C GLU A 36 -21.15 16.63 -12.19
N ARG A 37 -20.08 15.85 -12.19
CA ARG A 37 -19.81 14.78 -13.17
C ARG A 37 -20.44 13.45 -12.74
N PRO A 38 -20.69 12.51 -13.67
CA PRO A 38 -20.99 11.13 -13.28
C PRO A 38 -19.76 10.46 -12.63
N VAL A 39 -19.98 9.66 -11.59
CA VAL A 39 -18.91 8.86 -10.93
C VAL A 39 -18.14 7.98 -11.93
N THR A 40 -18.86 7.41 -12.90
CA THR A 40 -18.29 6.65 -14.01
C THR A 40 -19.26 6.68 -15.18
N LEU A 41 -18.72 6.65 -16.41
CA LEU A 41 -19.52 6.49 -17.63
C LEU A 41 -19.86 5.02 -17.94
N ASN A 42 -19.27 4.07 -17.20
CA ASN A 42 -19.44 2.63 -17.43
C ASN A 42 -19.22 2.22 -18.89
N GLU A 43 -18.20 2.80 -19.53
CA GLU A 43 -17.86 2.53 -20.92
C GLU A 43 -17.20 1.16 -21.07
N SER A 44 -17.49 0.47 -22.17
CA SER A 44 -16.89 -0.84 -22.44
C SER A 44 -15.40 -0.70 -22.78
N GLN A 45 -14.62 -1.74 -22.48
CA GLN A 45 -13.20 -1.81 -22.85
C GLN A 45 -12.98 -1.54 -24.34
N THR A 46 -13.81 -2.12 -25.21
CA THR A 46 -13.72 -1.90 -26.66
C THR A 46 -13.93 -0.43 -27.04
N LYS A 47 -14.87 0.26 -26.39
CA LYS A 47 -15.11 1.70 -26.63
C LYS A 47 -13.89 2.51 -26.21
N LEU A 48 -13.37 2.30 -24.99
CA LEU A 48 -12.20 3.01 -24.48
C LEU A 48 -10.95 2.76 -25.33
N GLN A 49 -10.69 1.52 -25.73
CA GLN A 49 -9.58 1.19 -26.63
C GLN A 49 -9.77 1.85 -28.00
N GLY A 50 -11.00 1.96 -28.49
CA GLY A 50 -11.32 2.70 -29.72
C GLY A 50 -10.98 4.19 -29.64
N LEU A 51 -11.20 4.83 -28.48
CA LEU A 51 -10.84 6.24 -28.25
C LEU A 51 -9.33 6.46 -28.23
N LEU A 52 -8.58 5.56 -27.61
CA LEU A 52 -7.11 5.61 -27.60
C LEU A 52 -6.52 5.27 -28.98
N GLY A 53 -7.20 4.38 -29.71
CA GLY A 53 -6.72 3.76 -30.95
C GLY A 53 -5.96 2.45 -30.69
N ASN A 54 -5.71 1.69 -31.75
CA ASN A 54 -4.88 0.49 -31.73
C ASN A 54 -3.80 0.61 -32.81
N ILE A 55 -2.79 1.44 -32.54
CA ILE A 55 -1.69 1.73 -33.47
C ILE A 55 -0.38 1.12 -32.98
N SER A 56 0.50 0.76 -33.91
CA SER A 56 1.88 0.38 -33.59
C SER A 56 2.64 1.56 -32.97
N LEU A 57 3.76 1.26 -32.29
CA LEU A 57 4.66 2.27 -31.74
C LEU A 57 5.01 3.31 -32.84
N PRO A 58 4.68 4.62 -32.64
CA PRO A 58 4.89 5.62 -33.68
C PRO A 58 6.37 5.79 -34.03
N GLU A 59 6.71 5.74 -35.32
CA GLU A 59 8.07 6.02 -35.81
C GLU A 59 8.44 7.52 -35.74
N LYS A 60 7.42 8.39 -35.65
CA LYS A 60 7.57 9.84 -35.56
C LYS A 60 6.88 10.35 -34.30
N GLY A 61 7.56 11.24 -33.57
CA GLY A 61 7.00 11.89 -32.40
C GLY A 61 5.87 12.86 -32.73
N ALA A 62 5.02 13.13 -31.73
CA ALA A 62 4.07 14.23 -31.75
C ALA A 62 4.55 15.35 -30.81
N SER A 63 4.00 16.56 -30.95
CA SER A 63 4.30 17.64 -30.01
C SER A 63 3.81 17.30 -28.60
N ALA A 64 4.52 17.78 -27.58
CA ALA A 64 4.13 17.60 -26.19
C ALA A 64 2.73 18.16 -25.90
N GLU A 65 2.36 19.27 -26.55
CA GLU A 65 1.01 19.87 -26.48
C GLU A 65 -0.10 18.88 -26.90
N VAL A 66 0.08 18.21 -28.04
CA VAL A 66 -0.90 17.24 -28.55
C VAL A 66 -0.99 16.02 -27.62
N ILE A 67 0.15 15.54 -27.14
CA ILE A 67 0.19 14.38 -26.24
C ILE A 67 -0.50 14.70 -24.92
N LEU A 68 -0.13 15.83 -24.29
CA LEU A 68 -0.64 16.21 -22.97
C LEU A 68 -2.12 16.57 -23.03
N SER A 69 -2.58 17.28 -24.06
CA SER A 69 -4.00 17.60 -24.23
C SER A 69 -4.82 16.32 -24.38
N LYS A 70 -4.44 15.42 -25.29
CA LYS A 70 -5.17 14.18 -25.51
C LYS A 70 -5.18 13.29 -24.27
N ALA A 71 -4.04 13.13 -23.61
CA ALA A 71 -3.93 12.31 -22.40
C ALA A 71 -4.84 12.85 -21.29
N SER A 72 -4.79 14.16 -21.02
CA SER A 72 -5.66 14.78 -20.02
C SER A 72 -7.14 14.72 -20.41
N ASP A 73 -7.50 14.93 -21.69
CA ASP A 73 -8.88 14.79 -22.16
C ASP A 73 -9.43 13.37 -21.91
N LEU A 74 -8.63 12.35 -22.20
CA LEU A 74 -8.99 10.96 -21.96
C LEU A 74 -9.15 10.68 -20.47
N MET A 75 -8.17 11.07 -19.65
CA MET A 75 -8.18 10.78 -18.22
C MET A 75 -9.30 11.52 -17.48
N LEU A 76 -9.55 12.79 -17.78
CA LEU A 76 -10.53 13.61 -17.07
C LEU A 76 -12.00 13.27 -17.43
N ASN A 77 -12.23 12.71 -18.62
CA ASN A 77 -13.58 12.47 -19.13
C ASN A 77 -13.99 11.00 -19.22
N HIS A 78 -13.04 10.05 -19.22
CA HIS A 78 -13.31 8.62 -19.41
C HIS A 78 -12.86 7.72 -18.25
N SER A 79 -12.47 8.30 -17.12
CA SER A 79 -12.08 7.54 -15.92
C SER A 79 -13.24 7.32 -14.96
N LEU A 80 -13.12 6.30 -14.11
CA LEU A 80 -13.86 6.26 -12.85
C LEU A 80 -13.29 7.33 -11.91
N LEU A 81 -14.17 8.14 -11.33
CA LEU A 81 -13.80 9.27 -10.48
C LEU A 81 -13.90 8.88 -9.01
N ASN A 82 -12.85 8.28 -8.45
CA ASN A 82 -12.85 7.85 -7.05
C ASN A 82 -12.88 9.01 -6.03
N GLY A 83 -12.46 10.22 -6.45
CA GLY A 83 -12.59 11.45 -5.66
C GLY A 83 -14.00 12.05 -5.66
N HIS A 84 -14.93 11.52 -6.46
CA HIS A 84 -16.30 12.03 -6.53
C HIS A 84 -17.03 11.80 -5.18
N PRO A 85 -17.80 12.76 -4.63
CA PRO A 85 -18.42 12.65 -3.30
C PRO A 85 -19.44 11.52 -3.14
N LYS A 86 -20.02 11.04 -4.25
CA LYS A 86 -20.92 9.87 -4.33
C LYS A 86 -20.21 8.54 -4.62
N PHE A 87 -18.88 8.51 -4.73
CA PHE A 87 -18.15 7.26 -4.89
C PHE A 87 -18.02 6.55 -3.53
N MET A 88 -18.67 5.39 -3.39
CA MET A 88 -18.73 4.61 -2.14
C MET A 88 -18.13 3.21 -2.31
N GLY A 89 -17.26 3.03 -3.31
CA GLY A 89 -16.65 1.74 -3.65
C GLY A 89 -15.26 1.59 -3.06
N TYR A 90 -14.93 0.38 -2.60
CA TYR A 90 -13.58 0.00 -2.14
C TYR A 90 -13.04 0.89 -1.00
N ILE A 91 -11.76 0.70 -0.68
CA ILE A 91 -11.01 1.56 0.24
C ILE A 91 -10.01 2.35 -0.60
N THR A 92 -10.42 3.55 -1.00
CA THR A 92 -9.58 4.49 -1.76
C THR A 92 -9.85 5.91 -1.27
N SER A 93 -8.80 6.70 -1.08
CA SER A 93 -8.93 8.10 -0.71
C SER A 93 -9.15 8.97 -1.95
N SER A 94 -9.90 10.07 -1.77
CA SER A 94 -9.89 11.17 -2.74
C SER A 94 -8.47 11.75 -2.87
N PRO A 95 -8.02 12.13 -4.07
CA PRO A 95 -6.75 12.82 -4.22
C PRO A 95 -6.76 14.16 -3.46
N ALA A 96 -5.66 14.48 -2.78
CA ALA A 96 -5.44 15.79 -2.19
C ALA A 96 -4.73 16.69 -3.22
N PRO A 97 -5.23 17.92 -3.51
CA PRO A 97 -4.58 18.81 -4.48
C PRO A 97 -3.10 19.09 -4.17
N LEU A 98 -2.76 19.26 -2.89
CA LEU A 98 -1.38 19.43 -2.45
C LEU A 98 -0.51 18.19 -2.77
N GLY A 99 -1.07 16.99 -2.65
CA GLY A 99 -0.39 15.74 -3.00
C GLY A 99 -0.05 15.67 -4.48
N ALA A 100 -0.97 16.10 -5.36
CA ALA A 100 -0.71 16.15 -6.80
C ALA A 100 0.45 17.11 -7.16
N LEU A 101 0.51 18.28 -6.49
CA LEU A 101 1.64 19.21 -6.66
C LEU A 101 2.96 18.64 -6.11
N ALA A 102 2.91 17.93 -4.98
CA ALA A 102 4.07 17.26 -4.41
C ALA A 102 4.59 16.14 -5.33
N ASP A 103 3.71 15.36 -5.96
CA ASP A 103 4.07 14.34 -6.94
C ASP A 103 4.68 14.95 -8.20
N LEU A 104 4.15 16.09 -8.68
CA LEU A 104 4.76 16.84 -9.79
C LEU A 104 6.19 17.29 -9.44
N LEU A 105 6.40 17.81 -8.23
CA LEU A 105 7.73 18.19 -7.75
C LEU A 105 8.67 16.98 -7.64
N ALA A 106 8.18 15.88 -7.06
CA ALA A 106 8.95 14.65 -6.90
C ALA A 106 9.34 14.07 -8.26
N ALA A 107 8.44 14.04 -9.24
CA ALA A 107 8.72 13.61 -10.60
C ALA A 107 9.72 14.54 -11.31
N SER A 108 9.69 15.85 -11.01
CA SER A 108 10.61 16.83 -11.60
C SER A 108 12.02 16.74 -11.03
N VAL A 109 12.16 16.50 -9.72
CA VAL A 109 13.47 16.31 -9.06
C VAL A 109 14.00 14.90 -9.30
N ASN A 110 13.10 13.91 -9.41
CA ASN A 110 13.37 12.49 -9.63
C ASN A 110 14.39 11.90 -8.61
N PRO A 111 14.11 12.00 -7.29
CA PRO A 111 15.04 11.52 -6.27
C PRO A 111 15.14 9.99 -6.28
N ASN A 112 16.37 9.47 -6.33
CA ASN A 112 16.61 8.05 -6.09
C ASN A 112 16.79 7.79 -4.59
N VAL A 113 15.76 7.23 -3.95
CA VAL A 113 15.72 6.93 -2.50
C VAL A 113 16.39 5.61 -2.11
N GLY A 114 17.33 5.11 -2.93
CA GLY A 114 18.12 3.91 -2.60
C GLY A 114 19.24 4.14 -1.58
N ALA A 115 19.71 5.39 -1.41
CA ALA A 115 20.70 5.76 -0.42
C ALA A 115 20.63 7.26 -0.11
N HIS A 116 20.94 7.65 1.14
CA HIS A 116 20.91 9.05 1.57
C HIS A 116 21.76 9.97 0.67
N ILE A 117 22.94 9.52 0.22
CA ILE A 117 23.82 10.32 -0.65
C ILE A 117 23.18 10.64 -2.01
N LEU A 118 22.24 9.81 -2.49
CA LEU A 118 21.57 9.99 -3.77
C LEU A 118 20.34 10.92 -3.66
N SER A 119 19.79 11.10 -2.46
CA SER A 119 18.55 11.84 -2.24
C SER A 119 18.42 12.34 -0.78
N PRO A 120 19.33 13.22 -0.32
CA PRO A 120 19.43 13.57 1.10
C PRO A 120 18.14 14.19 1.63
N MET A 121 17.57 15.16 0.91
CA MET A 121 16.34 15.82 1.36
C MET A 121 15.12 14.90 1.30
N ALA A 122 14.98 14.08 0.26
CA ALA A 122 13.87 13.13 0.17
C ALA A 122 13.94 12.07 1.29
N THR A 123 15.16 11.63 1.63
CA THR A 123 15.39 10.70 2.76
C THR A 123 14.98 11.32 4.09
N GLU A 124 15.35 12.57 4.36
CA GLU A 124 14.97 13.24 5.60
C GLU A 124 13.47 13.56 5.67
N ILE A 125 12.84 13.90 4.54
CA ILE A 125 11.37 14.05 4.44
C ILE A 125 10.66 12.74 4.77
N GLU A 126 11.12 11.60 4.24
CA GLU A 126 10.53 10.29 4.55
C GLU A 126 10.62 9.99 6.04
N LYS A 127 11.81 10.12 6.65
CA LYS A 127 12.00 9.89 8.09
C LYS A 127 11.09 10.78 8.94
N GLN A 128 11.00 12.06 8.61
CA GLN A 128 10.13 13.00 9.32
C GLN A 128 8.65 12.65 9.15
N THR A 129 8.24 12.19 7.97
CA THR A 129 6.87 11.75 7.69
C THR A 129 6.52 10.51 8.49
N ILE A 130 7.42 9.51 8.54
CA ILE A 130 7.24 8.30 9.36
C ILE A 130 7.09 8.66 10.84
N LYS A 131 7.89 9.61 11.34
CA LYS A 131 7.76 10.11 12.71
C LYS A 131 6.37 10.71 12.97
N TRP A 132 5.88 11.56 12.07
CA TRP A 132 4.54 12.11 12.17
C TRP A 132 3.45 11.05 12.08
N LEU A 133 3.60 10.04 11.24
CA LEU A 133 2.64 8.93 11.15
C LEU A 133 2.62 8.11 12.44
N ALA A 134 3.77 7.87 13.07
CA ALA A 134 3.86 7.20 14.37
C ALA A 134 3.13 8.01 15.46
N GLU A 135 3.39 9.32 15.53
CA GLU A 135 2.70 10.23 16.47
C GLU A 135 1.19 10.27 16.19
N PHE A 136 0.81 10.35 14.91
CA PHE A 136 -0.58 10.38 14.46
C PHE A 136 -1.34 9.17 14.97
N ILE A 137 -0.83 7.96 14.77
CA ILE A 137 -1.49 6.73 15.23
C ILE A 137 -1.30 6.44 16.73
N GLY A 138 -0.63 7.34 17.46
CA GLY A 138 -0.48 7.29 18.92
C GLY A 138 0.58 6.32 19.43
N VAL A 139 1.57 5.96 18.60
CA VAL A 139 2.73 5.14 19.00
C VAL A 139 3.99 6.00 19.16
N SER A 140 5.07 5.39 19.68
CA SER A 140 6.32 6.13 19.93
C SER A 140 6.90 6.70 18.63
N SER A 141 7.25 7.99 18.67
CA SER A 141 7.95 8.68 17.57
C SER A 141 9.35 8.11 17.28
N ASN A 142 9.86 7.23 18.14
CA ASN A 142 11.14 6.53 17.96
C ASN A 142 10.99 5.25 17.12
N TYR A 143 9.76 4.86 16.77
CA TYR A 143 9.55 3.73 15.87
C TYR A 143 10.01 4.08 14.45
N GLY A 144 10.69 3.13 13.82
CA GLY A 144 11.14 3.25 12.43
C GLY A 144 10.07 2.86 11.43
N GLY A 145 10.34 3.10 10.16
CA GLY A 145 9.45 2.77 9.06
C GLY A 145 10.04 3.18 7.71
N ILE A 146 9.35 2.81 6.64
CA ILE A 146 9.70 3.14 5.26
C ILE A 146 8.41 3.29 4.46
N LEU A 147 8.36 4.25 3.52
CA LEU A 147 7.23 4.34 2.59
C LEU A 147 7.45 3.34 1.45
N VAL A 148 6.38 2.65 1.08
CA VAL A 148 6.39 1.61 0.04
C VAL A 148 5.22 1.82 -0.91
N SER A 149 5.23 1.14 -2.05
CA SER A 149 4.27 1.32 -3.14
C SER A 149 2.84 0.82 -2.87
N GLY A 150 2.48 0.57 -1.61
CA GLY A 150 1.13 0.21 -1.17
C GLY A 150 1.08 -0.85 -0.07
N GLY A 151 -0.14 -1.12 0.42
CA GLY A 151 -0.37 -2.01 1.58
C GLY A 151 0.18 -3.43 1.41
N ASN A 152 0.10 -4.02 0.22
CA ASN A 152 0.71 -5.33 -0.03
C ASN A 152 2.23 -5.32 0.19
N MET A 153 2.92 -4.29 -0.31
CA MET A 153 4.37 -4.19 -0.11
C MET A 153 4.72 -3.95 1.35
N ALA A 154 3.93 -3.16 2.07
CA ALA A 154 4.13 -2.96 3.51
C ALA A 154 3.98 -4.29 4.27
N ASN A 155 2.93 -5.04 3.96
CA ASN A 155 2.69 -6.35 4.55
C ASN A 155 3.75 -7.40 4.14
N PHE A 156 4.28 -7.34 2.91
CA PHE A 156 5.39 -8.20 2.48
C PHE A 156 6.69 -7.87 3.20
N THR A 157 7.01 -6.59 3.38
CA THR A 157 8.17 -6.16 4.16
C THR A 157 8.04 -6.63 5.60
N ALA A 158 6.87 -6.48 6.22
CA ALA A 158 6.60 -6.97 7.57
C ALA A 158 6.71 -8.50 7.67
N PHE A 159 6.16 -9.24 6.69
CA PHE A 159 6.27 -10.70 6.63
C PHE A 159 7.72 -11.16 6.51
N LEU A 160 8.52 -10.51 5.65
CA LEU A 160 9.93 -10.82 5.49
C LEU A 160 10.71 -10.53 6.79
N ALA A 161 10.42 -9.42 7.46
CA ALA A 161 10.99 -9.10 8.76
C ALA A 161 10.64 -10.16 9.82
N ALA A 162 9.36 -10.55 9.91
CA ALA A 162 8.86 -11.59 10.82
C ALA A 162 9.55 -12.93 10.56
N ARG A 163 9.61 -13.38 9.30
CA ARG A 163 10.31 -14.61 8.92
C ARG A 163 11.79 -14.55 9.27
N THR A 164 12.45 -13.42 9.02
CA THR A 164 13.89 -13.25 9.32
C THR A 164 14.16 -13.30 10.82
N ALA A 165 13.25 -12.76 11.64
CA ALA A 165 13.38 -12.72 13.09
C ALA A 165 13.04 -14.05 13.77
N LYS A 166 12.05 -14.79 13.25
CA LYS A 166 11.44 -15.94 13.93
C LYS A 166 11.73 -17.30 13.30
N ALA A 167 12.09 -17.34 12.02
CA ALA A 167 12.47 -18.59 11.36
C ALA A 167 13.92 -18.99 11.70
N PRO A 168 14.28 -20.27 11.55
CA PRO A 168 15.65 -20.73 11.72
C PRO A 168 16.66 -19.92 10.90
N LYS A 169 17.77 -19.51 11.53
CA LYS A 169 18.79 -18.63 10.91
C LYS A 169 19.37 -19.20 9.62
N ASN A 170 19.47 -20.53 9.54
CA ASN A 170 20.01 -21.24 8.39
C ASN A 170 19.15 -21.07 7.12
N ILE A 171 17.88 -20.67 7.20
CA ILE A 171 17.02 -20.46 6.01
C ILE A 171 17.58 -19.35 5.11
N LYS A 172 18.24 -18.34 5.68
CA LYS A 172 18.83 -17.24 4.91
C LYS A 172 19.95 -17.72 3.99
N GLU A 173 20.76 -18.68 4.45
CA GLU A 173 21.93 -19.18 3.73
C GLU A 173 21.61 -20.44 2.93
N ASN A 174 20.90 -21.38 3.54
CA ASN A 174 20.62 -22.70 2.96
C ASN A 174 19.32 -22.73 2.14
N GLY A 175 18.50 -21.68 2.21
CA GLY A 175 17.19 -21.65 1.56
C GLY A 175 16.11 -22.44 2.30
N ILE A 176 14.85 -22.14 1.99
CA ILE A 176 13.69 -22.69 2.71
C ILE A 176 13.46 -24.18 2.46
N SER A 177 13.90 -24.71 1.32
CA SER A 177 13.78 -26.14 0.98
C SER A 177 14.61 -27.04 1.89
N ASN A 178 15.64 -26.47 2.54
CA ASN A 178 16.53 -27.17 3.46
C ASN A 178 16.17 -26.92 4.94
N ALA A 179 15.04 -26.24 5.19
CA ALA A 179 14.52 -26.07 6.54
C ALA A 179 13.84 -27.37 7.00
N THR A 180 14.19 -27.83 8.20
CA THR A 180 13.49 -28.94 8.87
C THR A 180 12.13 -28.51 9.39
N ASP A 181 12.00 -27.24 9.74
CA ASP A 181 10.82 -26.69 10.40
C ASP A 181 9.77 -26.26 9.37
N LYS A 182 8.54 -26.74 9.54
CA LYS A 182 7.39 -26.28 8.77
C LYS A 182 6.84 -25.01 9.41
N LEU A 183 7.18 -23.87 8.84
CA LEU A 183 6.76 -22.56 9.34
C LEU A 183 5.25 -22.36 9.17
N THR A 184 4.59 -21.76 10.18
CA THR A 184 3.15 -21.46 10.15
C THR A 184 2.85 -20.01 10.52
N VAL A 185 1.83 -19.46 9.87
CA VAL A 185 1.32 -18.10 10.10
C VAL A 185 -0.18 -18.12 10.37
N TYR A 186 -0.66 -17.24 11.23
CA TYR A 186 -2.03 -17.26 11.75
C TYR A 186 -2.72 -15.95 11.43
N CYS A 187 -3.95 -16.00 10.91
CA CYS A 187 -4.73 -14.82 10.61
C CYS A 187 -6.22 -15.13 10.61
N SER A 188 -7.04 -14.08 10.69
CA SER A 188 -8.49 -14.20 10.57
C SER A 188 -8.87 -14.69 9.18
N LYS A 189 -10.00 -15.40 9.07
CA LYS A 189 -10.67 -15.66 7.79
C LYS A 189 -11.07 -14.39 7.01
N THR A 190 -11.11 -13.24 7.67
CA THR A 190 -11.40 -11.94 7.05
C THR A 190 -10.15 -11.15 6.66
N THR A 191 -8.95 -11.65 6.99
CA THR A 191 -7.70 -11.00 6.60
C THR A 191 -7.58 -10.93 5.08
N HIS A 192 -7.15 -9.77 4.58
CA HIS A 192 -7.02 -9.53 3.16
C HIS A 192 -6.03 -10.51 2.50
N THR A 193 -6.27 -10.86 1.23
CA THR A 193 -5.59 -11.94 0.50
C THR A 193 -4.09 -11.72 0.24
N TRP A 194 -3.51 -10.64 0.74
CA TRP A 194 -2.08 -10.39 0.67
C TRP A 194 -1.27 -11.50 1.33
N ILE A 195 -1.78 -12.13 2.40
CA ILE A 195 -1.05 -13.17 3.13
C ILE A 195 -0.80 -14.41 2.26
N GLU A 196 -1.76 -14.79 1.40
CA GLU A 196 -1.59 -15.86 0.42
C GLU A 196 -0.47 -15.52 -0.55
N LYS A 197 -0.45 -14.29 -1.06
CA LYS A 197 0.61 -13.81 -1.95
C LYS A 197 1.97 -13.82 -1.24
N ALA A 198 2.02 -13.42 0.03
CA ALA A 198 3.26 -13.41 0.82
C ALA A 198 3.83 -14.82 0.98
N VAL A 199 3.03 -15.80 1.46
CA VAL A 199 3.54 -17.16 1.66
C VAL A 199 3.94 -17.85 0.36
N ILE A 200 3.32 -17.50 -0.78
CA ILE A 200 3.73 -17.96 -2.10
C ILE A 200 5.08 -17.34 -2.49
N LEU A 201 5.17 -16.01 -2.47
CA LEU A 201 6.37 -15.26 -2.88
C LEU A 201 7.59 -15.60 -2.01
N PHE A 202 7.39 -15.81 -0.71
CA PHE A 202 8.46 -16.11 0.24
C PHE A 202 8.66 -17.62 0.49
N GLY A 203 8.00 -18.49 -0.29
CA GLY A 203 8.32 -19.92 -0.39
C GLY A 203 7.77 -20.82 0.72
N LEU A 204 6.81 -20.37 1.52
CA LEU A 204 6.15 -21.19 2.55
C LEU A 204 4.98 -22.01 1.99
N GLY A 205 4.34 -21.52 0.92
CA GLY A 205 3.15 -22.12 0.32
C GLY A 205 1.87 -21.91 1.15
N THR A 206 0.70 -21.97 0.51
CA THR A 206 -0.58 -21.63 1.15
C THR A 206 -0.98 -22.55 2.32
N LYS A 207 -0.46 -23.78 2.35
CA LYS A 207 -0.65 -24.72 3.48
C LYS A 207 0.05 -24.30 4.79
N SER A 208 0.89 -23.26 4.75
CA SER A 208 1.48 -22.67 5.96
C SER A 208 0.51 -21.72 6.70
N ILE A 209 -0.57 -21.29 6.05
CA ILE A 209 -1.54 -20.38 6.65
C ILE A 209 -2.52 -21.17 7.52
N ARG A 210 -2.81 -20.63 8.70
CA ARG A 210 -3.86 -21.06 9.60
C ARG A 210 -4.95 -19.99 9.61
N TRP A 211 -6.02 -20.27 8.87
CA TRP A 211 -7.20 -19.43 8.79
C TRP A 211 -8.10 -19.65 10.01
N ILE A 212 -7.97 -18.77 10.99
CA ILE A 212 -8.72 -18.83 12.24
C ILE A 212 -10.13 -18.28 12.01
N LYS A 213 -11.13 -18.98 12.54
CA LYS A 213 -12.53 -18.55 12.44
C LYS A 213 -12.74 -17.24 13.21
N THR A 214 -13.73 -16.47 12.79
CA THR A 214 -14.14 -15.27 13.49
C THR A 214 -15.20 -15.57 14.55
N ASN A 215 -15.24 -14.71 15.57
CA ASN A 215 -16.29 -14.66 16.57
C ASN A 215 -17.53 -13.91 16.01
N LYS A 216 -18.55 -13.72 16.85
CA LYS A 216 -19.80 -13.03 16.46
C LYS A 216 -19.62 -11.57 16.06
N SER A 217 -18.53 -10.94 16.46
CA SER A 217 -18.16 -9.55 16.12
C SER A 217 -17.26 -9.48 14.87
N ASN A 218 -17.13 -10.59 14.14
CA ASN A 218 -16.27 -10.71 12.96
C ASN A 218 -14.76 -10.51 13.23
N GLN A 219 -14.34 -10.68 14.49
CA GLN A 219 -12.94 -10.61 14.91
C GLN A 219 -12.36 -12.02 14.99
N ILE A 220 -11.05 -12.19 14.81
CA ILE A 220 -10.37 -13.46 15.05
C ILE A 220 -10.71 -14.02 16.44
N ASP A 221 -11.05 -15.31 16.51
CA ASP A 221 -11.36 -15.96 17.78
C ASP A 221 -10.07 -16.34 18.51
N GLY A 222 -9.80 -15.70 19.65
CA GLY A 222 -8.59 -15.88 20.44
C GLY A 222 -8.42 -17.29 21.02
N ILE A 223 -9.53 -17.95 21.36
CA ILE A 223 -9.51 -19.33 21.89
C ILE A 223 -9.06 -20.28 20.77
N ILE A 224 -9.70 -20.18 19.60
CA ILE A 224 -9.36 -21.02 18.46
C ILE A 224 -7.93 -20.73 17.98
N LEU A 225 -7.51 -19.46 17.99
CA LEU A 225 -6.13 -19.06 17.66
C LEU A 225 -5.14 -19.78 18.56
N GLU A 226 -5.32 -19.69 19.88
CA GLU A 226 -4.43 -20.30 20.86
C GLU A 226 -4.40 -21.83 20.76
N GLU A 227 -5.56 -22.49 20.66
CA GLU A 227 -5.65 -23.94 20.49
C GLU A 227 -4.93 -24.41 19.20
N THR A 228 -5.09 -23.66 18.12
CA THR A 228 -4.44 -23.98 16.83
C THR A 228 -2.93 -23.85 16.92
N ILE A 229 -2.41 -22.80 17.57
CA ILE A 229 -0.96 -22.62 17.79
C ILE A 229 -0.41 -23.79 18.62
N GLN A 230 -1.07 -24.15 19.72
CA GLN A 230 -0.63 -25.26 20.58
C GLN A 230 -0.60 -26.59 19.81
N SER A 231 -1.63 -26.87 19.02
CA SER A 231 -1.70 -28.07 18.18
C SER A 231 -0.59 -28.11 17.13
N ASP A 232 -0.31 -26.99 16.46
CA ASP A 232 0.79 -26.91 15.49
C ASP A 232 2.15 -27.19 16.15
N ILE A 233 2.40 -26.63 17.34
CA ILE A 233 3.64 -26.90 18.11
C ILE A 233 3.75 -28.39 18.45
N GLN A 234 2.67 -29.01 18.93
CA GLN A 234 2.63 -30.44 19.25
C GLN A 234 2.90 -31.33 18.02
N ASN A 235 2.48 -30.86 16.83
CA ASN A 235 2.70 -31.55 15.56
C ASN A 235 4.04 -31.19 14.88
N GLY A 236 4.94 -30.49 15.58
CA GLY A 236 6.28 -30.16 15.09
C GLY A 236 6.33 -29.03 14.05
N TYR A 237 5.26 -28.24 13.92
CA TYR A 237 5.31 -26.99 13.17
C TYR A 237 6.00 -25.90 13.98
N LYS A 238 6.49 -24.87 13.28
CA LYS A 238 7.10 -23.68 13.88
C LYS A 238 6.21 -22.46 13.63
N PRO A 239 5.37 -22.09 14.59
CA PRO A 239 4.65 -20.81 14.56
C PRO A 239 5.65 -19.65 14.49
N ILE A 240 5.46 -18.72 13.55
CA ILE A 240 6.34 -17.55 13.40
C ILE A 240 5.63 -16.20 13.48
N MET A 241 4.36 -16.12 13.10
CA MET A 241 3.69 -14.84 12.93
C MET A 241 2.18 -14.97 13.11
N VAL A 242 1.57 -14.01 13.79
CA VAL A 242 0.12 -13.80 13.78
C VAL A 242 -0.18 -12.39 13.27
N ILE A 243 -1.22 -12.29 12.45
CA ILE A 243 -1.72 -11.05 11.87
C ILE A 243 -3.02 -10.67 12.57
N GLY A 244 -3.05 -9.50 13.20
CA GLY A 244 -4.27 -8.84 13.64
C GLY A 244 -4.74 -7.85 12.58
N THR A 245 -6.00 -7.93 12.19
CA THR A 245 -6.61 -7.02 11.22
C THR A 245 -7.24 -5.87 11.96
N ALA A 246 -6.79 -4.65 11.67
CA ALA A 246 -7.30 -3.45 12.31
C ALA A 246 -8.09 -2.61 11.30
N GLY A 247 -9.30 -3.09 11.01
CA GLY A 247 -10.17 -2.58 9.96
C GLY A 247 -10.17 -3.52 8.76
N ASP A 248 -10.94 -4.61 8.83
CA ASP A 248 -11.10 -5.53 7.70
C ASP A 248 -11.78 -4.84 6.51
N VAL A 249 -11.47 -5.29 5.29
CA VAL A 249 -11.93 -4.63 4.07
C VAL A 249 -13.44 -4.77 3.80
N SER A 250 -14.11 -5.73 4.43
CA SER A 250 -15.53 -6.01 4.21
C SER A 250 -16.42 -5.26 5.17
N THR A 251 -16.07 -5.22 6.46
CA THR A 251 -16.94 -4.66 7.52
C THR A 251 -16.28 -3.57 8.36
N GLY A 252 -14.97 -3.36 8.23
CA GLY A 252 -14.21 -2.44 9.08
C GLY A 252 -14.01 -2.94 10.50
N ALA A 253 -14.22 -4.24 10.76
CA ALA A 253 -14.00 -4.86 12.05
C ALA A 253 -12.52 -4.77 12.44
N VAL A 254 -12.29 -4.48 13.72
CA VAL A 254 -10.96 -4.42 14.32
C VAL A 254 -10.82 -5.62 15.25
N ASP A 255 -9.87 -6.49 14.97
CA ASP A 255 -9.55 -7.63 15.84
C ASP A 255 -9.17 -7.17 17.25
N ASN A 256 -9.34 -8.03 18.26
CA ASN A 256 -8.89 -7.74 19.62
C ASN A 256 -7.35 -7.76 19.70
N LEU A 257 -6.71 -6.66 19.31
CA LEU A 257 -5.25 -6.56 19.17
C LEU A 257 -4.53 -6.85 20.49
N LYS A 258 -5.11 -6.44 21.63
CA LYS A 258 -4.59 -6.73 22.97
C LYS A 258 -4.54 -8.21 23.29
N GLU A 259 -5.61 -8.94 22.98
CA GLU A 259 -5.66 -10.39 23.17
C GLU A 259 -4.64 -11.10 22.27
N ILE A 260 -4.56 -10.72 21.00
CA ILE A 260 -3.57 -11.28 20.07
C ILE A 260 -2.14 -10.97 20.55
N SER A 261 -1.87 -9.77 21.04
CA SER A 261 -0.57 -9.36 21.61
C SER A 261 -0.16 -10.25 22.78
N ILE A 262 -1.10 -10.59 23.68
CA ILE A 262 -0.87 -11.49 24.82
C ILE A 262 -0.54 -12.91 24.32
N ILE A 263 -1.34 -13.46 23.40
CA ILE A 263 -1.12 -14.78 22.80
C ILE A 263 0.23 -14.82 22.07
N SER A 264 0.54 -13.77 21.29
CA SER A 264 1.79 -13.66 20.54
C SER A 264 3.01 -13.72 21.46
N LYS A 265 2.98 -12.99 22.57
CA LYS A 265 4.05 -13.01 23.58
C LYS A 265 4.18 -14.39 24.25
N LYS A 266 3.06 -15.04 24.56
CA LYS A 266 3.04 -16.37 25.17
C LYS A 266 3.75 -17.43 24.30
N PHE A 267 3.58 -17.36 22.98
CA PHE A 267 4.14 -18.34 22.03
C PHE A 267 5.36 -17.83 21.25
N ASP A 268 5.93 -16.69 21.64
CA ASP A 268 7.07 -16.04 20.98
C ASP A 268 6.86 -15.77 19.47
N LEU A 269 5.66 -15.33 19.09
CA LEU A 269 5.30 -14.99 17.71
C LEU A 269 5.61 -13.54 17.37
N TRP A 270 5.91 -13.29 16.10
CA TRP A 270 5.83 -11.93 15.56
C TRP A 270 4.36 -11.51 15.47
N PHE A 271 4.02 -10.37 16.05
CA PHE A 271 2.68 -9.79 15.93
C PHE A 271 2.70 -8.66 14.89
N HIS A 272 1.95 -8.83 13.81
CA HIS A 272 1.76 -7.79 12.78
C HIS A 272 0.33 -7.27 12.81
N ILE A 273 0.17 -5.96 12.72
CA ILE A 273 -1.14 -5.32 12.63
C ILE A 273 -1.32 -4.83 11.19
N ASP A 274 -2.25 -5.45 10.47
CA ASP A 274 -2.70 -4.95 9.17
C ASP A 274 -3.75 -3.85 9.40
N GLY A 275 -3.25 -2.61 9.49
CA GLY A 275 -4.05 -1.41 9.72
C GLY A 275 -4.19 -0.53 8.48
N ALA A 276 -4.01 -1.08 7.27
CA ALA A 276 -3.99 -0.28 6.03
C ALA A 276 -5.20 0.64 5.86
N TYR A 277 -6.37 0.21 6.37
CA TYR A 277 -7.60 0.99 6.37
C TYR A 277 -7.95 1.59 7.73
N GLY A 278 -7.97 0.79 8.81
CA GLY A 278 -8.60 1.20 10.06
C GLY A 278 -7.70 1.93 11.06
N ILE A 279 -6.37 1.77 11.03
CA ILE A 279 -5.46 2.41 12.00
C ILE A 279 -5.58 3.93 12.08
N PRO A 280 -5.79 4.67 10.97
CA PRO A 280 -6.02 6.12 11.06
C PRO A 280 -7.18 6.51 11.98
N ALA A 281 -8.16 5.64 12.21
CA ALA A 281 -9.27 5.90 13.14
C ALA A 281 -8.84 5.88 14.62
N ALA A 282 -7.64 5.39 14.96
CA ALA A 282 -7.11 5.39 16.32
C ALA A 282 -6.95 6.80 16.91
N VAL A 283 -6.87 7.84 16.05
CA VAL A 283 -6.79 9.24 16.47
C VAL A 283 -8.10 9.75 17.05
N ILE A 284 -9.22 9.10 16.73
CA ILE A 284 -10.55 9.47 17.20
C ILE A 284 -10.68 9.01 18.67
N PRO A 285 -10.87 9.92 19.63
CA PRO A 285 -10.82 9.58 21.06
C PRO A 285 -11.78 8.47 21.49
N SER A 286 -12.97 8.41 20.88
CA SER A 286 -13.98 7.37 21.16
C SER A 286 -13.63 6.00 20.59
N LEU A 287 -12.77 5.93 19.57
CA LEU A 287 -12.37 4.69 18.91
C LEU A 287 -10.99 4.19 19.34
N LYS A 288 -10.16 5.04 19.96
CA LYS A 288 -8.79 4.72 20.37
C LYS A 288 -8.64 3.36 21.07
N LYS A 289 -9.58 3.02 21.97
CA LYS A 289 -9.56 1.75 22.72
C LYS A 289 -9.66 0.50 21.85
N LEU A 290 -10.26 0.60 20.66
CA LEU A 290 -10.36 -0.52 19.72
C LEU A 290 -8.99 -0.95 19.19
N PHE A 291 -8.02 -0.03 19.17
CA PHE A 291 -6.70 -0.23 18.59
C PHE A 291 -5.60 -0.48 19.64
N GLU A 292 -5.97 -0.71 20.91
CA GLU A 292 -5.01 -1.07 21.96
C GLU A 292 -4.49 -2.50 21.79
N GLY A 293 -3.17 -2.70 21.82
CA GLY A 293 -2.54 -4.03 21.83
C GLY A 293 -1.04 -4.04 21.59
#